data_AF-A0AAJ0FLF8-F1
#
_entry.id   AF-A0AAJ0FLF8-F1
#
_cell.length_a   1.000
_cell.length_b   1.000
_cell.length_c   1.000
_cell.angle_alpha   90.00
_cell.angle_beta   90.00
_cell.angle_gamma   90.00
#
_symmetry.space_group_name_H-M   'P 1'
#
loop_
_entity.id
_entity.type
_entity.pdbx_description
1 polymer ?
#
loop_
_entity_poly.entity_id
_entity_poly.type
_entity_poly.pdbx_seq_one_letter_code
_entity_poly.pdbx_strand_id
1 'polypeptide(L)'
;MLSSLVAPILLLLFGELALPAQADDCTTFPSWTIKHFRSNATDAVGSDGTASFSLTNNLSGVTDDLKCKLEANYRCTIAGTPSDKNLTVTFAIRTASLQISLDEVLNCPDRTTPLHVIGNEGLDLNCTEVMVPGGPYSCSLEEDTIQGAPVELAPGSN
;
A
#
# COMPACT_ATOMS: atom_id res chain seq x y z
N MET A 1 26.31 39.55 45.74
CA MET A 1 27.10 40.05 44.59
C MET A 1 27.38 38.87 43.68
N LEU A 2 26.93 38.97 42.42
CA LEU A 2 27.38 38.26 41.18
C LEU A 2 27.56 36.73 41.26
N SER A 3 27.16 35.88 40.32
CA SER A 3 26.52 35.95 39.01
C SER A 3 26.17 34.48 38.66
N SER A 4 24.96 34.20 38.19
CA SER A 4 24.64 33.64 36.87
C SER A 4 25.62 32.60 36.30
N LEU A 5 25.12 31.40 36.02
CA LEU A 5 25.12 30.87 34.64
C LEU A 5 24.05 29.78 34.47
N VAL A 6 23.14 30.11 33.56
CA VAL A 6 22.07 29.34 32.95
C VAL A 6 22.66 28.33 31.97
N ALA A 7 22.08 27.12 31.89
CA ALA A 7 21.91 26.41 30.61
C ALA A 7 20.79 25.36 30.73
N PRO A 8 19.62 25.57 30.11
CA PRO A 8 18.59 24.55 29.97
C PRO A 8 19.01 23.54 28.89
N ILE A 9 18.92 22.25 29.21
CA ILE A 9 19.08 21.16 28.24
C ILE A 9 17.87 21.23 27.29
N LEU A 10 18.10 21.84 26.13
CA LEU A 10 17.17 21.89 25.02
C LEU A 10 17.14 20.50 24.37
N LEU A 11 16.15 19.68 24.76
CA LEU A 11 15.80 18.45 24.06
C LEU A 11 15.22 18.82 22.69
N LEU A 12 16.06 18.82 21.67
CA LEU A 12 15.63 18.77 20.28
C LEU A 12 15.01 17.40 20.02
N LEU A 13 13.69 17.30 20.22
CA LEU A 13 12.86 16.30 19.57
C LEU A 13 12.87 16.59 18.08
N PHE A 14 13.84 16.04 17.36
CA PHE A 14 13.71 15.80 15.93
C PHE A 14 12.61 14.75 15.77
N GLY A 15 11.38 15.21 15.60
CA GLY A 15 10.36 14.41 14.94
C GLY A 15 10.85 14.22 13.51
N GLU A 16 11.28 13.00 13.19
CA GLU A 16 11.48 12.55 11.82
C GLU A 16 10.13 12.62 11.11
N LEU A 17 9.82 13.79 10.54
CA LEU A 17 8.84 13.90 9.49
C LEU A 17 9.42 13.10 8.32
N ALA A 18 8.89 11.89 8.10
CA ALA A 18 9.16 11.11 6.91
C ALA A 18 8.93 12.03 5.70
N LEU A 19 10.02 12.46 5.08
CA LEU A 19 9.97 13.24 3.85
C LEU A 19 9.36 12.33 2.77
N PRO A 20 8.42 12.83 1.95
CA PRO A 20 7.94 12.06 0.81
C PRO A 20 9.14 11.70 -0.05
N ALA A 21 9.21 10.46 -0.52
CA ALA A 21 10.29 9.97 -1.35
C ALA A 21 10.44 10.89 -2.58
N GLN A 22 11.47 11.74 -2.57
CA GLN A 22 11.88 12.44 -3.78
C GLN A 22 12.81 11.48 -4.50
N ALA A 23 12.29 10.82 -5.53
CA ALA A 23 13.11 10.07 -6.46
C ALA A 23 14.00 11.09 -7.19
N ASP A 24 15.30 11.08 -6.90
CA ASP A 24 16.28 12.12 -7.27
C ASP A 24 16.39 12.42 -8.79
N ASP A 25 15.71 11.67 -9.67
CA ASP A 25 15.48 12.03 -11.08
C ASP A 25 14.27 11.28 -11.69
N CYS A 26 13.39 10.68 -10.87
CA CYS A 26 12.37 9.72 -11.33
C CYS A 26 12.90 8.61 -12.26
N THR A 27 14.19 8.28 -12.15
CA THR A 27 14.86 7.20 -12.89
C THR A 27 14.80 5.87 -12.16
N THR A 28 14.52 5.90 -10.86
CA THR A 28 14.34 4.72 -10.02
C THR A 28 12.88 4.64 -9.61
N PHE A 29 12.26 3.48 -9.85
CA PHE A 29 10.84 3.26 -9.58
C PHE A 29 10.64 2.38 -8.35
N PRO A 30 9.58 2.62 -7.57
CA PRO A 30 9.26 1.79 -6.41
C PRO A 30 9.03 0.34 -6.81
N SER A 31 9.46 -0.54 -5.92
CA SER A 31 8.90 -1.88 -5.78
C SER A 31 8.21 -1.94 -4.43
N TRP A 32 7.08 -2.63 -4.36
CA TRP A 32 6.34 -2.78 -3.12
C TRP A 32 6.36 -4.23 -2.67
N THR A 33 6.80 -4.47 -1.44
CA THR A 33 6.74 -5.79 -0.82
C THR A 33 5.48 -5.88 0.02
N ILE A 34 4.63 -6.85 -0.28
CA ILE A 34 3.44 -7.19 0.50
C ILE A 34 3.82 -8.30 1.45
N LYS A 35 3.46 -8.17 2.74
CA LYS A 35 3.65 -9.22 3.74
C LYS A 35 2.41 -9.50 4.56
N HIS A 36 2.32 -10.75 5.03
CA HIS A 36 1.29 -11.23 5.95
C HIS A 36 -0.12 -10.87 5.50
N PHE A 37 -0.38 -10.98 4.19
CA PHE A 37 -1.71 -10.78 3.67
C PHE A 37 -2.63 -11.84 4.26
N ARG A 38 -3.76 -11.37 4.79
CA ARG A 38 -4.81 -12.20 5.35
C ARG A 38 -6.15 -11.62 4.96
N SER A 39 -7.05 -12.47 4.50
CA SER A 39 -8.45 -12.12 4.29
C SER A 39 -9.37 -13.12 4.95
N ASN A 40 -10.49 -12.64 5.45
CA ASN A 40 -11.59 -13.46 5.92
C ASN A 40 -12.91 -12.89 5.40
N ALA A 41 -13.73 -13.75 4.80
CA ALA A 41 -15.05 -13.39 4.31
C ALA A 41 -16.01 -14.57 4.43
N THR A 42 -17.30 -14.33 4.24
CA THR A 42 -18.34 -15.37 4.18
C THR A 42 -19.05 -15.27 2.85
N ASP A 43 -19.28 -16.40 2.17
CA ASP A 43 -19.88 -16.43 0.83
C ASP A 43 -21.43 -16.33 0.86
N ALA A 44 -21.98 -15.73 1.90
CA ALA A 44 -23.41 -15.47 2.00
C ALA A 44 -23.75 -14.10 1.38
N VAL A 45 -24.84 -14.02 0.62
CA VAL A 45 -25.31 -12.80 -0.04
C VAL A 45 -25.39 -11.64 0.97
N GLY A 46 -24.69 -10.53 0.67
CA GLY A 46 -24.64 -9.35 1.53
C GLY A 46 -23.65 -9.44 2.71
N SER A 47 -22.80 -10.47 2.76
CA SER A 47 -21.76 -10.58 3.77
C SER A 47 -20.57 -9.69 3.47
N ASP A 48 -20.08 -9.04 4.51
CA ASP A 48 -18.86 -8.25 4.48
C ASP A 48 -17.64 -9.15 4.71
N GLY A 49 -16.52 -8.83 4.07
CA GLY A 49 -15.22 -9.43 4.38
C GLY A 49 -14.24 -8.39 4.92
N THR A 50 -13.09 -8.86 5.40
CA THR A 50 -11.97 -8.00 5.77
C THR A 50 -10.67 -8.55 5.22
N ALA A 51 -9.75 -7.65 4.87
CA ALA A 51 -8.40 -7.99 4.51
C ALA A 51 -7.40 -7.08 5.23
N SER A 52 -6.22 -7.60 5.52
CA SER A 52 -5.11 -6.87 6.12
C SER A 52 -3.77 -7.38 5.61
N PHE A 53 -2.80 -6.50 5.47
CA PHE A 53 -1.43 -6.82 5.03
C PHE A 53 -0.50 -5.65 5.39
N SER A 54 0.80 -5.93 5.43
CA SER A 54 1.83 -4.89 5.50
C SER A 54 2.35 -4.60 4.10
N LEU A 55 2.59 -3.33 3.79
CA LEU A 55 3.10 -2.88 2.50
C LEU A 55 4.37 -2.05 2.71
N THR A 56 5.49 -2.50 2.19
CA THR A 56 6.77 -1.78 2.24
C THR A 56 7.09 -1.18 0.88
N ASN A 57 7.27 0.14 0.82
CA ASN A 57 7.83 0.80 -0.37
C ASN A 57 9.37 0.77 -0.29
N ASN A 58 10.03 0.14 -1.26
CA ASN A 58 11.48 -0.04 -1.23
C ASN A 58 12.25 1.29 -1.37
N LEU A 59 11.69 2.29 -2.07
CA LEU A 59 12.35 3.59 -2.22
C LEU A 59 12.38 4.39 -0.93
N SER A 60 11.25 4.46 -0.22
CA SER A 60 11.17 5.19 1.05
C SER A 60 11.68 4.36 2.23
N GLY A 61 11.68 3.02 2.10
CA GLY A 61 11.93 2.08 3.19
C GLY A 61 10.79 2.01 4.22
N VAL A 62 9.69 2.74 4.00
CA VAL A 62 8.57 2.83 4.95
C VAL A 62 7.63 1.64 4.76
N THR A 63 7.12 1.12 5.88
CA THR A 63 6.12 0.06 5.90
C THR A 63 4.82 0.58 6.50
N ASP A 64 3.72 0.37 5.78
CA ASP A 64 2.36 0.67 6.23
C ASP A 64 1.59 -0.62 6.50
N ASP A 65 0.92 -0.69 7.66
CA ASP A 65 -0.03 -1.75 7.95
C ASP A 65 -1.43 -1.35 7.47
N LEU A 66 -1.90 -2.03 6.44
CA LEU A 66 -3.13 -1.71 5.75
C LEU A 66 -4.24 -2.67 6.14
N LYS A 67 -5.45 -2.12 6.32
CA LYS A 67 -6.66 -2.89 6.57
C LYS A 67 -7.79 -2.31 5.76
N CYS A 68 -8.60 -3.18 5.16
CA CYS A 68 -9.81 -2.73 4.49
C CYS A 68 -10.96 -3.71 4.62
N LYS A 69 -12.15 -3.16 4.45
CA LYS A 69 -13.39 -3.91 4.31
C LYS A 69 -13.50 -4.37 2.85
N LEU A 70 -13.80 -5.65 2.64
CA LEU A 70 -14.03 -6.19 1.32
C LEU A 70 -15.47 -5.88 0.91
N GLU A 71 -15.60 -5.24 -0.25
CA GLU A 71 -16.88 -4.96 -0.90
C GLU A 71 -17.34 -6.16 -1.75
N ALA A 72 -18.44 -5.97 -2.49
CA ALA A 72 -18.96 -6.97 -3.41
C ALA A 72 -17.87 -7.49 -4.37
N ASN A 73 -17.86 -8.81 -4.57
CA ASN A 73 -16.81 -9.53 -5.32
C ASN A 73 -15.42 -9.50 -4.67
N TYR A 74 -15.34 -9.37 -3.33
CA TYR A 74 -14.10 -9.42 -2.55
C TYR A 74 -13.07 -8.39 -3.01
N ARG A 75 -13.55 -7.17 -3.30
CA ARG A 75 -12.75 -6.05 -3.79
C ARG A 75 -12.45 -5.06 -2.69
N CYS A 76 -11.35 -4.34 -2.85
CA CYS A 76 -10.98 -3.26 -1.95
C CYS A 76 -10.11 -2.23 -2.67
N THR A 77 -10.33 -0.95 -2.34
CA THR A 77 -9.50 0.17 -2.78
C THR A 77 -9.12 1.00 -1.56
N ILE A 78 -7.83 1.30 -1.43
CA ILE A 78 -7.25 2.17 -0.41
C ILE A 78 -6.65 3.36 -1.16
N ALA A 79 -7.29 4.52 -1.04
CA ALA A 79 -6.84 5.76 -1.65
C ALA A 79 -5.91 6.51 -0.69
N GLY A 80 -4.61 6.36 -0.89
CA GLY A 80 -3.58 6.87 0.01
C GLY A 80 -3.33 5.94 1.19
N THR A 81 -2.07 5.66 1.47
CA THR A 81 -1.62 4.98 2.69
C THR A 81 -1.26 6.01 3.78
N PRO A 82 -1.06 5.58 5.04
CA PRO A 82 -0.62 6.48 6.11
C PRO A 82 0.68 7.22 5.79
N SER A 83 1.65 6.56 5.14
CA SER A 83 2.93 7.17 4.77
C SER A 83 2.93 7.84 3.40
N ASP A 84 2.05 7.44 2.48
CA ASP A 84 2.00 7.97 1.12
C ASP A 84 0.57 8.20 0.63
N LYS A 85 0.19 9.48 0.54
CA LYS A 85 -1.14 9.89 0.05
C LYS A 85 -1.30 9.76 -1.47
N ASN A 86 -0.21 9.59 -2.21
CA ASN A 86 -0.21 9.50 -3.67
C ASN A 86 -0.25 8.05 -4.16
N LEU A 87 -0.19 7.07 -3.25
CA LEU A 87 -0.31 5.66 -3.55
C LEU A 87 -1.76 5.18 -3.41
N THR A 88 -2.32 4.67 -4.51
CA THR A 88 -3.60 3.96 -4.53
C THR A 88 -3.35 2.47 -4.62
N VAL A 89 -3.93 1.71 -3.68
CA VAL A 89 -3.90 0.23 -3.72
C VAL A 89 -5.29 -0.27 -4.06
N THR A 90 -5.42 -1.02 -5.14
CA THR A 90 -6.68 -1.70 -5.50
C THR A 90 -6.43 -3.18 -5.63
N PHE A 91 -7.28 -4.01 -5.02
CA PHE A 91 -7.20 -5.44 -5.20
C PHE A 91 -8.55 -6.16 -5.22
N ALA A 92 -8.53 -7.38 -5.73
CA ALA A 92 -9.64 -8.31 -5.74
C ALA A 92 -9.15 -9.72 -5.45
N ILE A 93 -9.89 -10.47 -4.64
CA ILE A 93 -9.62 -11.88 -4.36
C ILE A 93 -10.50 -12.75 -5.26
N ARG A 94 -9.91 -13.61 -6.06
CA ARG A 94 -10.60 -14.50 -7.01
C ARG A 94 -9.95 -15.87 -7.02
N THR A 95 -10.70 -16.91 -6.68
CA THR A 95 -10.29 -18.31 -6.88
C THR A 95 -8.86 -18.59 -6.39
N ALA A 96 -8.58 -18.29 -5.13
CA ALA A 96 -7.24 -18.41 -4.53
C ALA A 96 -6.13 -17.56 -5.19
N SER A 97 -6.49 -16.45 -5.84
CA SER A 97 -5.55 -15.46 -6.37
C SER A 97 -5.91 -14.05 -5.88
N LEU A 98 -4.90 -13.26 -5.52
CA LEU A 98 -4.98 -11.84 -5.23
C LEU A 98 -4.56 -11.06 -6.48
N GLN A 99 -5.53 -10.46 -7.15
CA GLN A 99 -5.28 -9.53 -8.25
C GLN A 99 -5.09 -8.14 -7.65
N ILE A 100 -3.89 -7.58 -7.70
CA ILE A 100 -3.55 -6.32 -7.05
C ILE A 100 -2.90 -5.34 -8.02
N SER A 101 -3.23 -4.07 -7.83
CA SER A 101 -2.75 -2.92 -8.56
C SER A 101 -2.31 -1.85 -7.56
N LEU A 102 -1.07 -1.38 -7.70
CA LEU A 102 -0.51 -0.27 -6.95
C LEU A 102 -0.21 0.85 -7.94
N ASP A 103 -0.79 2.02 -7.74
CA ASP A 103 -0.60 3.20 -8.58
C ASP A 103 -0.09 4.36 -7.71
N GLU A 104 1.19 4.70 -7.86
CA GLU A 104 1.84 5.79 -7.14
C GLU A 104 2.08 6.96 -8.07
N VAL A 105 1.59 8.13 -7.67
CA VAL A 105 1.78 9.38 -8.42
C VAL A 105 3.03 10.12 -7.94
N LEU A 106 4.04 10.19 -8.80
CA LEU A 106 5.30 10.88 -8.53
C LEU A 106 5.33 12.27 -9.18
N ASN A 107 5.77 13.26 -8.40
CA ASN A 107 6.05 14.61 -8.89
C ASN A 107 7.54 14.73 -9.18
N CYS A 108 7.91 14.64 -10.46
CA CYS A 108 9.30 14.70 -10.90
C CYS A 108 9.70 16.16 -11.19
N PRO A 109 10.87 16.64 -10.71
CA PRO A 109 11.31 18.03 -10.90
C PRO A 109 11.32 18.50 -12.37
N ASP A 110 11.65 17.60 -13.30
CA ASP A 110 11.79 17.92 -14.74
C ASP A 110 10.54 17.59 -15.58
N ARG A 111 9.41 17.21 -14.96
CA ARG A 111 8.17 16.88 -15.68
C ARG A 111 7.09 17.93 -15.41
N THR A 112 6.36 18.27 -16.47
CA THR A 112 5.19 19.16 -16.39
C THR A 112 3.90 18.42 -16.00
N THR A 113 3.87 17.10 -16.14
CA THR A 113 2.78 16.23 -15.72
C THR A 113 3.28 15.21 -14.68
N PRO A 114 2.45 14.85 -13.69
CA PRO A 114 2.78 13.77 -12.76
C PRO A 114 3.06 12.46 -13.52
N LEU A 115 4.00 11.68 -13.00
CA LEU A 115 4.30 10.35 -13.51
C LEU A 115 3.55 9.32 -12.67
N HIS A 116 2.77 8.46 -13.31
CA HIS A 116 2.20 7.29 -12.65
C HIS A 116 3.22 6.16 -12.68
N VAL A 117 3.46 5.53 -11.54
CA VAL A 117 4.19 4.26 -11.47
C VAL A 117 3.21 3.20 -11.03
N ILE A 118 2.98 2.22 -11.91
CA ILE A 118 1.98 1.18 -11.70
C ILE A 118 2.67 -0.19 -11.56
N GLY A 119 2.34 -0.91 -10.49
CA GLY A 119 2.64 -2.33 -10.33
C GLY A 119 1.35 -3.15 -10.35
N ASN A 120 1.26 -4.14 -11.24
CA ASN A 120 0.12 -5.04 -11.34
C ASN A 120 0.58 -6.48 -11.30
N GLU A 121 -0.03 -7.30 -10.45
CA GLU A 121 0.34 -8.70 -10.28
C GLU A 121 -0.87 -9.55 -9.86
N GLY A 122 -0.78 -10.84 -10.15
CA GLY A 122 -1.71 -11.87 -9.72
C GLY A 122 -1.00 -12.84 -8.80
N LEU A 123 -1.18 -12.67 -7.49
CA LEU A 123 -0.45 -13.42 -6.48
C LEU A 123 -1.24 -14.66 -6.04
N ASP A 124 -0.56 -15.79 -5.91
CA ASP A 124 -1.19 -17.02 -5.42
C ASP A 124 -1.46 -16.93 -3.91
N LEU A 125 -2.68 -17.29 -3.51
CA LEU A 125 -3.10 -17.33 -2.12
C LEU A 125 -3.24 -18.77 -1.64
N ASN A 126 -2.84 -19.01 -0.40
CA ASN A 126 -3.22 -20.21 0.31
C ASN A 126 -4.59 -19.99 0.97
N CYS A 127 -5.62 -20.67 0.48
CA CYS A 127 -6.98 -20.50 0.96
C CYS A 127 -7.54 -21.78 1.59
N THR A 128 -8.23 -21.60 2.71
CA THR A 128 -8.97 -22.65 3.39
C THR A 128 -10.45 -22.33 3.32
N GLU A 129 -11.22 -23.22 2.68
CA GLU A 129 -12.68 -23.15 2.64
C GLU A 129 -13.26 -24.08 3.72
N VAL A 130 -14.18 -23.57 4.54
CA VAL A 130 -15.04 -24.46 5.30
C VAL A 130 -16.12 -24.94 4.34
N MET A 131 -16.15 -26.26 4.06
CA MET A 131 -17.09 -26.92 3.13
C MET A 131 -18.54 -26.92 3.66
N VAL A 132 -19.11 -25.74 3.83
CA VAL A 132 -20.51 -25.50 4.14
C VAL A 132 -20.97 -24.38 3.21
N PRO A 133 -22.09 -24.51 2.50
CA PRO A 133 -22.64 -23.42 1.69
C PRO A 133 -22.80 -22.14 2.51
N GLY A 134 -22.20 -21.03 2.06
CA GLY A 134 -22.15 -19.76 2.79
C GLY A 134 -21.20 -19.73 3.99
N GLY A 135 -20.31 -20.73 4.11
CA GLY A 135 -19.30 -20.83 5.15
C GLY A 135 -18.19 -19.78 5.04
N PRO A 136 -17.36 -19.65 6.08
CA PRO A 136 -16.22 -18.75 6.06
C PRO A 136 -15.15 -19.22 5.08
N TYR A 137 -14.56 -18.25 4.39
CA TYR A 137 -13.48 -18.37 3.45
C TYR A 137 -12.31 -17.52 3.94
N SER A 138 -11.15 -18.14 4.14
CA SER A 138 -9.94 -17.43 4.59
C SER A 138 -8.81 -17.69 3.62
N CYS A 139 -8.06 -16.64 3.30
CA CYS A 139 -6.88 -16.72 2.44
C CYS A 139 -5.70 -16.00 3.07
N SER A 140 -4.50 -16.45 2.71
CA SER A 140 -3.26 -15.83 3.15
C SER A 140 -2.15 -15.91 2.11
N LEU A 141 -1.27 -14.92 2.15
CA LEU A 141 0.01 -14.89 1.45
C LEU A 141 1.04 -14.34 2.44
N GLU A 142 2.19 -15.00 2.56
CA GLU A 142 3.22 -14.59 3.52
C GLU A 142 4.04 -13.40 3.03
N GLU A 143 4.51 -13.46 1.78
CA GLU A 143 5.35 -12.41 1.21
C GLU A 143 5.35 -12.48 -0.32
N ASP A 144 5.26 -11.33 -0.97
CA ASP A 144 5.57 -11.17 -2.40
C ASP A 144 6.05 -9.74 -2.68
N THR A 145 6.68 -9.50 -3.83
CA THR A 145 7.16 -8.18 -4.26
C THR A 145 6.68 -7.84 -5.65
N ILE A 146 6.09 -6.66 -5.80
CA ILE A 146 5.55 -6.14 -7.04
C ILE A 146 6.44 -5.02 -7.54
N GLN A 147 6.95 -5.15 -8.76
CA GLN A 147 7.76 -4.12 -9.40
C GLN A 147 6.86 -3.05 -10.03
N GLY A 148 7.09 -1.79 -9.68
CA GLY A 148 6.47 -0.66 -10.36
C GLY A 148 7.13 -0.36 -11.70
N ALA A 149 6.31 0.03 -12.68
CA ALA A 149 6.75 0.51 -13.98
C ALA A 149 6.09 1.86 -14.30
N PRO A 150 6.83 2.79 -14.96
CA PRO A 150 6.27 4.09 -15.33
C PRO A 150 5.21 3.93 -16.42
N VAL A 151 4.09 4.63 -16.25
CA VAL A 151 3.00 4.68 -17.23
C VAL A 151 2.72 6.13 -17.56
N GLU A 152 2.86 6.48 -18.85
CA GLU A 152 2.38 7.77 -19.35
C GLU A 152 0.89 7.65 -19.67
N LEU A 153 0.05 8.26 -18.84
CA LEU A 153 -1.36 8.42 -19.17
C LEU A 153 -1.48 9.43 -20.33
N ALA A 154 -2.09 9.00 -21.43
CA ALA A 154 -2.35 9.90 -22.55
C ALA A 154 -3.24 11.06 -22.08
N PRO A 155 -2.94 12.31 -22.51
CA PRO A 155 -3.74 13.46 -22.13
C PRO A 155 -5.22 13.24 -22.52
N GLY A 156 -6.11 13.26 -21.52
CA GLY A 156 -7.56 13.12 -21.71
C GLY A 156 -8.18 11.79 -21.25
N SER A 157 -7.41 10.90 -20.61
CA SER A 157 -7.92 9.65 -20.06
C SER A 157 -8.29 9.85 -18.58
N ASN A 158 -9.50 10.35 -18.31
CA ASN A 158 -10.13 10.31 -16.99
C ASN A 158 -11.16 9.18 -16.93
#